data_AF-A0A845L2H4-F1
#
_entry.id   AF-A0A845L2H4-F1
#
_cell.length_a   1.000
_cell.length_b   1.000
_cell.length_c   1.000
_cell.angle_alpha   90.00
_cell.angle_beta   90.00
_cell.angle_gamma   90.00
#
_symmetry.space_group_name_H-M   'P 1'
#
loop_
_entity.id
_entity.type
_entity.pdbx_description
1 polymer ?
#
loop_
_entity_poly.entity_id
_entity_poly.type
_entity_poly.pdbx_seq_one_letter_code
_entity_poly.pdbx_strand_id
1 'polypeptide(L)'
;MLKDRWHGVLSIGLIGLAFVLGFVALLPYSSSIAFGYLLVLVLAVPVIVFSYCSKCLCRVYACGHVFPGKLTLWLPERKSDAYGLADYTGVIVPLLLMVGIPQYWLWKHTYLFSAFWVLLAIAVAEIRAFVCKGCGNEHCPLLTK
;
A
#
# COMPACT_ATOMS: atom_id res chain seq x y z
N MET A 1 5.55 14.04 19.17
CA MET A 1 6.67 13.47 18.39
C MET A 1 6.41 13.73 16.92
N LEU A 2 7.27 14.50 16.25
CA LEU A 2 7.26 14.58 14.80
C LEU A 2 7.55 13.17 14.28
N LYS A 3 6.53 12.51 13.77
CA LYS A 3 6.62 11.15 13.26
C LYS A 3 7.51 11.19 12.02
N ASP A 4 8.65 10.50 12.04
CA ASP A 4 9.66 10.54 10.99
C ASP A 4 9.05 10.21 9.63
N ARG A 5 8.73 11.28 8.88
CA ARG A 5 8.14 11.20 7.53
C ARG A 5 9.07 10.47 6.56
N TRP A 6 10.36 10.38 6.90
CA TRP A 6 11.35 9.59 6.19
C TRP A 6 10.92 8.14 5.99
N HIS A 7 10.56 7.42 7.07
CA HIS A 7 10.13 6.02 6.98
C HIS A 7 8.87 5.86 6.13
N GLY A 8 7.95 6.83 6.18
CA GLY A 8 6.75 6.83 5.34
C GLY A 8 7.03 7.10 3.86
N VAL A 9 8.01 7.96 3.54
CA VAL A 9 8.45 8.19 2.16
C VAL A 9 9.21 6.97 1.63
N LEU A 10 10.10 6.41 2.45
CA LEU A 10 10.87 5.21 2.14
C LEU A 10 9.94 4.03 1.86
N SER A 11 8.97 3.74 2.72
CA SER A 11 8.03 2.64 2.53
C SER A 11 7.20 2.79 1.24
N ILE A 12 6.71 4.00 0.94
CA ILE A 12 5.99 4.28 -0.31
C ILE A 12 6.90 4.10 -1.52
N GLY A 13 8.16 4.57 -1.44
CA GLY A 13 9.15 4.40 -2.50
C GLY A 13 9.45 2.93 -2.78
N LEU A 14 9.62 2.12 -1.72
CA LEU A 14 9.85 0.67 -1.84
C LEU A 14 8.64 -0.06 -2.44
N ILE A 15 7.42 0.27 -2.02
CA ILE A 15 6.18 -0.27 -2.59
C ILE A 15 6.06 0.12 -4.07
N GLY A 16 6.28 1.39 -4.38
CA GLY A 16 6.25 1.91 -5.74
C GLY A 16 7.25 1.19 -6.65
N LEU A 17 8.49 1.03 -6.18
CA LEU A 17 9.53 0.32 -6.91
C LEU A 17 9.15 -1.16 -7.13
N ALA A 18 8.61 -1.84 -6.11
CA ALA A 18 8.14 -3.21 -6.27
C ALA A 18 7.07 -3.31 -7.38
N PHE A 19 6.08 -2.43 -7.40
CA PHE A 19 5.06 -2.45 -8.45
C PHE A 19 5.56 -2.01 -9.83
N VAL A 20 6.59 -1.16 -9.91
CA VAL A 20 7.31 -0.90 -11.16
C VAL A 20 7.98 -2.17 -11.68
N LEU A 21 8.62 -2.97 -10.83
CA LEU A 21 9.18 -4.26 -11.24
C LEU A 21 8.10 -5.21 -11.75
N GLY A 22 6.94 -5.23 -11.08
CA GLY A 22 5.75 -5.97 -11.56
C GLY A 22 5.36 -5.54 -12.96
N PHE A 23 5.17 -4.25 -13.20
CA PHE A 23 4.83 -3.70 -14.52
C PHE A 23 5.88 -4.02 -15.59
N VAL A 24 7.16 -3.84 -15.28
CA VAL A 24 8.28 -4.14 -16.19
C VAL A 24 8.32 -5.63 -16.55
N ALA A 25 8.00 -6.53 -15.62
CA ALA A 25 7.93 -7.96 -15.90
C ALA A 25 6.80 -8.32 -16.89
N LEU A 26 5.74 -7.51 -16.99
CA LEU A 26 4.63 -7.73 -17.92
C LEU A 26 4.89 -7.17 -19.31
N LEU A 27 5.62 -6.05 -19.42
CA LEU A 27 5.83 -5.31 -20.66
C LEU A 27 6.32 -6.16 -21.85
N PRO A 28 7.30 -7.07 -21.71
CA PRO A 28 7.80 -7.88 -22.83
C PRO A 28 6.76 -8.84 -23.41
N TYR A 29 5.71 -9.16 -22.65
CA TYR A 29 4.72 -10.17 -23.04
C TYR A 29 3.48 -9.55 -23.69
N SER A 30 2.97 -8.44 -23.12
CA SER A 30 1.81 -7.76 -23.69
C SER A 30 1.66 -6.36 -23.09
N SER A 31 1.68 -5.34 -23.96
CA SER A 31 1.36 -3.96 -23.57
C SER A 31 -0.04 -3.86 -22.97
N SER A 32 -1.03 -4.57 -23.52
CA SER A 32 -2.41 -4.53 -23.02
C SER A 32 -2.52 -5.05 -21.59
N ILE A 33 -1.82 -6.15 -21.25
CA ILE A 33 -1.81 -6.68 -19.89
C ILE A 33 -1.05 -5.74 -18.95
N ALA A 34 0.09 -5.18 -19.39
CA ALA A 34 0.86 -4.22 -18.60
C ALA A 34 0.06 -2.95 -18.27
N PHE A 35 -0.63 -2.36 -19.25
CA PHE A 35 -1.50 -1.20 -19.02
C PHE A 35 -2.75 -1.56 -18.19
N GLY A 36 -3.30 -2.76 -18.38
CA GLY A 36 -4.36 -3.28 -17.51
C GLY A 36 -3.90 -3.38 -16.05
N TYR A 37 -2.67 -3.84 -15.82
CA TYR A 37 -2.07 -3.86 -14.48
C TYR A 37 -1.84 -2.46 -13.91
N LEU A 38 -1.37 -1.51 -14.72
CA LEU A 38 -1.24 -0.11 -14.29
C LEU A 38 -2.59 0.48 -13.87
N LEU A 39 -3.66 0.18 -14.61
CA LEU A 39 -5.02 0.58 -14.24
C LEU A 39 -5.44 -0.03 -12.90
N VAL A 40 -5.14 -1.32 -12.66
CA VAL A 40 -5.37 -1.96 -11.36
C VAL A 40 -4.63 -1.23 -10.25
N LEU A 41 -3.36 -0.86 -10.42
CA LEU A 41 -2.60 -0.11 -9.42
C LEU A 41 -3.26 1.25 -9.12
N VAL A 42 -3.63 2.00 -10.15
CA VAL A 42 -4.25 3.33 -10.03
C VAL A 42 -5.60 3.26 -9.32
N LEU A 43 -6.41 2.23 -9.59
CA LEU A 43 -7.73 2.06 -8.96
C LEU A 43 -7.63 1.45 -7.55
N ALA A 44 -6.66 0.57 -7.31
CA ALA A 44 -6.50 -0.12 -6.04
C ALA A 44 -6.08 0.84 -4.91
N VAL A 45 -5.16 1.76 -5.19
CA VAL A 45 -4.64 2.72 -4.20
C VAL A 45 -5.76 3.53 -3.53
N PRO A 46 -6.65 4.25 -4.24
CA PRO A 46 -7.72 5.02 -3.61
C PRO A 46 -8.71 4.13 -2.85
N VAL A 47 -8.98 2.91 -3.33
CA VAL A 47 -9.83 1.95 -2.62
C VAL A 47 -9.20 1.56 -1.29
N ILE A 48 -7.92 1.17 -1.26
CA ILE A 48 -7.20 0.84 -0.03
C ILE A 48 -7.17 2.05 0.92
N VAL A 49 -6.86 3.24 0.40
CA VAL A 49 -6.79 4.47 1.20
C VAL A 49 -8.16 4.83 1.78
N PHE A 50 -9.25 4.66 1.02
CA PHE A 50 -10.61 4.89 1.50
C PHE A 50 -11.04 3.83 2.52
N SER A 51 -10.77 2.55 2.27
CA SER A 51 -11.18 1.46 3.15
C SER A 51 -10.41 1.46 4.46
N TYR A 52 -9.13 1.83 4.43
CA TYR A 52 -8.24 1.70 5.58
C TYR A 52 -7.78 3.02 6.19
N CYS A 53 -7.15 3.88 5.38
CA CYS A 53 -6.46 5.08 5.85
C CYS A 53 -7.42 6.21 6.22
N SER A 54 -8.60 6.28 5.61
CA SER A 54 -9.57 7.33 5.89
C SER A 54 -10.21 7.21 7.28
N LYS A 55 -10.16 6.02 7.91
CA LYS A 55 -10.53 5.78 9.32
C LYS A 55 -9.40 6.09 10.31
N CYS A 56 -8.22 6.51 9.84
CA CYS A 56 -7.08 6.77 10.71
C CYS A 56 -7.16 8.17 11.34
N LEU A 57 -7.01 8.25 12.67
CA LEU A 57 -6.98 9.53 13.41
C LEU A 57 -5.87 10.48 12.93
N CYS A 58 -4.74 9.94 12.48
CA CYS A 58 -3.62 10.74 11.99
C CYS A 58 -3.84 11.35 10.61
N ARG A 59 -4.94 11.05 9.91
CA ARG A 59 -5.17 11.45 8.51
C ARG A 59 -5.02 12.95 8.28
N VAL A 60 -5.42 13.78 9.25
CA VAL A 60 -5.44 15.24 9.09
C VAL A 60 -4.13 15.89 9.53
N TYR A 61 -3.51 15.42 10.63
CA TYR A 61 -2.49 16.21 11.33
C TYR A 61 -1.10 15.59 11.36
N ALA A 62 -0.95 14.28 11.18
CA ALA A 62 0.29 13.59 11.57
C ALA A 62 0.56 12.27 10.82
N CYS A 63 -0.03 12.05 9.64
CA CYS A 63 0.23 10.82 8.90
C CYS A 63 1.70 10.77 8.44
N GLY A 64 2.41 9.69 8.78
CA GLY A 64 3.78 9.46 8.30
C GLY A 64 3.82 9.16 6.80
N HIS A 65 2.74 8.57 6.26
CA HIS A 65 2.55 8.42 4.82
C HIS A 65 2.08 9.73 4.20
N VAL A 66 3.02 10.52 3.67
CA VAL A 66 2.73 11.86 3.12
C VAL A 66 1.72 11.79 1.97
N PHE A 67 1.91 10.88 1.01
CA PHE A 67 1.02 10.77 -0.15
C PHE A 67 -0.36 10.17 0.20
N PRO A 68 -0.47 8.97 0.81
CA PRO A 68 -1.74 8.44 1.29
C PRO A 68 -2.47 9.39 2.26
N GLY A 69 -1.75 10.05 3.17
CA GLY A 69 -2.33 11.03 4.09
C GLY A 69 -3.00 12.18 3.34
N LYS A 70 -2.34 12.77 2.35
CA LYS A 70 -2.95 13.80 1.49
C LYS A 70 -4.14 13.26 0.70
N LEU A 71 -4.03 12.05 0.15
CA LEU A 71 -5.10 11.42 -0.61
C LEU A 71 -6.36 11.19 0.24
N THR A 72 -6.22 10.87 1.53
CA THR A 72 -7.39 10.74 2.42
C THR A 72 -8.17 12.04 2.58
N LEU A 73 -7.54 13.21 2.43
CA LEU A 73 -8.23 14.51 2.55
C LEU A 73 -9.15 14.80 1.36
N TRP A 74 -8.93 14.12 0.25
CA TRP A 74 -9.75 14.22 -0.97
C TRP A 74 -10.89 13.21 -0.97
N LEU A 75 -10.90 12.30 -0.01
CA LEU A 75 -11.89 11.25 0.14
C LEU A 75 -12.88 11.58 1.27
N PRO A 76 -14.12 11.05 1.21
CA PRO A 76 -15.10 11.27 2.26
C PRO A 76 -14.57 10.93 3.65
N GLU A 77 -15.01 11.70 4.64
CA GLU A 77 -14.68 11.41 6.03
C GLU A 77 -15.32 10.09 6.48
N ARG A 78 -14.56 9.28 7.22
CA ARG A 78 -15.05 8.04 7.82
C ARG A 78 -14.79 8.07 9.31
N LYS A 79 -15.74 7.52 10.07
CA LYS A 79 -15.61 7.39 11.53
C LYS A 79 -14.41 6.51 11.86
N SER A 80 -13.65 6.88 12.89
CA SER A 80 -12.49 6.12 13.39
C SER A 80 -12.93 5.00 14.33
N ASP A 81 -13.87 4.17 13.86
CA ASP A 81 -14.42 3.02 14.59
C ASP A 81 -13.71 1.70 14.20
N ALA A 82 -14.17 0.59 14.77
CA ALA A 82 -13.66 -0.74 14.45
C ALA A 82 -13.76 -1.05 12.95
N TYR A 83 -12.76 -1.77 12.42
CA TYR A 83 -12.73 -2.19 11.03
C TYR A 83 -13.72 -3.33 10.80
N GLY A 84 -14.66 -3.12 9.87
CA GLY A 84 -15.65 -4.11 9.48
C GLY A 84 -15.21 -4.95 8.27
N LEU A 85 -16.05 -5.92 7.89
CA LEU A 85 -15.77 -6.81 6.76
C LEU A 85 -15.50 -6.06 5.46
N ALA A 86 -16.28 -5.01 5.17
CA ALA A 86 -16.09 -4.18 3.98
C ALA A 86 -14.74 -3.43 3.96
N ASP A 87 -14.20 -3.09 5.13
CA ASP A 87 -12.89 -2.45 5.23
C ASP A 87 -11.79 -3.46 4.91
N TYR A 88 -11.90 -4.69 5.42
CA TYR A 88 -10.97 -5.77 5.11
C TYR A 88 -11.03 -6.17 3.64
N THR A 89 -12.22 -6.35 3.06
CA THR A 89 -12.35 -6.72 1.65
C THR A 89 -11.81 -5.63 0.73
N GLY A 90 -12.07 -4.35 1.06
CA GLY A 90 -11.53 -3.20 0.35
C GLY A 90 -10.01 -3.03 0.46
N VAL A 91 -9.33 -3.79 1.33
CA VAL A 91 -7.86 -3.85 1.38
C VAL A 91 -7.34 -5.14 0.75
N ILE A 92 -7.88 -6.28 1.16
CA ILE A 92 -7.39 -7.60 0.78
C ILE A 92 -7.58 -7.82 -0.73
N VAL A 93 -8.75 -7.52 -1.29
CA VAL A 93 -9.02 -7.77 -2.71
C VAL A 93 -8.10 -6.94 -3.60
N PRO A 94 -7.98 -5.60 -3.42
CA PRO A 94 -7.04 -4.83 -4.22
C PRO A 94 -5.59 -5.27 -4.01
N LEU A 95 -5.17 -5.55 -2.76
CA LEU A 95 -3.81 -6.01 -2.48
C LEU A 95 -3.50 -7.34 -3.20
N LEU A 96 -4.43 -8.29 -3.20
CA LEU A 96 -4.29 -9.56 -3.92
C LEU A 96 -4.18 -9.34 -5.43
N LEU A 97 -4.87 -8.37 -6.00
CA LEU A 97 -4.73 -8.05 -7.43
C LEU A 97 -3.38 -7.37 -7.72
N MET A 98 -3.01 -6.36 -6.92
CA MET A 98 -1.75 -5.63 -7.10
C MET A 98 -0.53 -6.55 -6.97
N VAL A 99 -0.54 -7.46 -6.00
CA VAL A 99 0.54 -8.40 -5.75
C VAL A 99 0.43 -9.63 -6.63
N GLY A 100 -0.77 -10.21 -6.77
CA GLY A 100 -1.00 -11.51 -7.39
C GLY A 100 -0.86 -11.51 -8.91
N ILE A 101 -1.36 -10.47 -9.60
CA ILE A 101 -1.29 -10.39 -11.07
C ILE A 101 0.15 -10.59 -11.57
N PRO A 102 1.17 -9.84 -11.11
CA PRO A 102 2.50 -9.97 -11.68
C PRO A 102 3.24 -11.26 -11.31
N GLN A 103 2.75 -12.09 -10.38
CA GLN A 103 3.52 -13.23 -9.84
C GLN A 103 3.89 -14.25 -10.90
N TYR A 104 2.98 -14.58 -11.83
CA TYR A 104 3.26 -15.55 -12.89
C TYR A 104 4.43 -15.11 -13.79
N TRP A 105 4.51 -13.81 -14.10
CA TRP A 105 5.57 -13.24 -14.95
C TRP A 105 6.86 -13.00 -14.16
N LEU A 106 6.75 -12.53 -12.92
CA LEU A 106 7.89 -12.38 -12.03
C LEU A 106 8.59 -13.74 -11.81
N TRP A 107 7.83 -14.83 -11.64
CA TRP A 107 8.42 -16.17 -11.41
C TRP A 107 9.32 -16.65 -12.56
N LYS A 108 9.08 -16.20 -13.79
CA LYS A 108 9.95 -16.49 -14.95
C LYS A 108 11.30 -15.75 -14.88
N HIS A 109 11.41 -14.76 -14.00
CA HIS A 109 12.59 -13.95 -13.77
C HIS A 109 12.93 -13.93 -12.28
N THR A 110 13.60 -14.97 -11.79
CA THR A 110 13.87 -15.19 -10.35
C THR A 110 14.46 -13.96 -9.66
N TYR A 111 15.34 -13.21 -10.33
CA TYR A 111 15.91 -11.98 -9.79
C TYR A 111 14.86 -10.88 -9.54
N LEU A 112 13.93 -10.66 -10.49
CA LEU A 112 12.83 -9.70 -10.31
C LEU A 112 11.85 -10.17 -9.25
N PHE A 113 11.54 -11.47 -9.21
CA PHE A 113 10.69 -12.06 -8.20
C PHE A 113 11.23 -11.83 -6.79
N SER A 114 12.52 -12.15 -6.57
CA SER A 114 13.17 -11.94 -5.28
C SER A 114 13.22 -10.45 -4.91
N ALA A 115 13.61 -9.58 -5.85
CA ALA A 115 13.65 -8.14 -5.60
C ALA A 115 12.27 -7.58 -5.22
N PHE A 116 11.22 -7.97 -5.95
CA PHE A 116 9.84 -7.58 -5.68
C PHE A 116 9.43 -7.91 -4.23
N TRP A 117 9.63 -9.15 -3.80
CA TRP A 117 9.23 -9.59 -2.47
C TRP A 117 10.09 -9.01 -1.35
N VAL A 118 11.40 -8.84 -1.57
CA VAL A 118 12.28 -8.18 -0.61
C VAL A 118 11.87 -6.73 -0.40
N LEU A 119 11.61 -5.99 -1.48
CA LEU A 119 11.15 -4.59 -1.40
C LEU A 119 9.83 -4.48 -0.65
N LEU A 120 8.84 -5.33 -0.98
CA LEU A 120 7.56 -5.36 -0.26
C LEU A 120 7.73 -5.74 1.21
N ALA A 121 8.57 -6.74 1.53
CA ALA A 121 8.79 -7.17 2.90
C ALA A 121 9.42 -6.06 3.75
N ILE A 122 10.43 -5.37 3.22
CA ILE A 122 11.05 -4.21 3.88
C ILE A 122 10.02 -3.10 4.05
N ALA A 123 9.24 -2.78 3.02
CA ALA A 123 8.23 -1.73 3.11
C ALA A 123 7.16 -2.05 4.17
N VAL A 124 6.69 -3.29 4.25
CA VAL A 124 5.73 -3.72 5.27
C VAL A 124 6.36 -3.62 6.66
N ALA A 125 7.62 -4.02 6.83
CA ALA A 125 8.33 -3.89 8.09
C ALA A 125 8.44 -2.41 8.52
N GLU A 126 8.84 -1.54 7.61
CA GLU A 126 8.92 -0.08 7.82
C GLU A 126 7.56 0.49 8.26
N ILE A 127 6.49 0.10 7.57
CA ILE A 127 5.13 0.54 7.88
C ILE A 127 4.73 0.11 9.29
N ARG A 128 4.95 -1.16 9.66
CA ARG A 128 4.52 -1.69 10.96
C ARG A 128 5.38 -1.17 12.12
N ALA A 129 6.68 -1.01 11.92
CA ALA A 129 7.61 -0.64 12.99
C ALA A 129 7.64 0.87 13.26
N PHE A 130 7.57 1.70 12.21
CA PHE A 130 7.81 3.14 12.32
C PHE A 130 6.61 3.99 11.93
N VAL A 131 5.92 3.64 10.82
CA VAL A 131 4.87 4.51 10.28
C VAL A 131 3.52 4.34 11.00
N CYS A 132 3.10 3.11 11.31
CA CYS A 132 1.82 2.85 11.96
C CYS A 132 1.94 2.83 13.49
N LYS A 133 3.08 2.42 14.06
CA LYS A 133 3.29 2.33 15.51
C LYS A 133 2.92 3.61 16.27
N GLY A 134 3.27 4.79 15.74
CA GLY A 134 2.93 6.07 16.37
C GLY A 134 1.58 6.67 15.96
N CYS A 135 0.61 5.91 15.44
CA CYS A 135 -0.66 6.50 14.97
C CYS A 135 -1.73 6.60 16.05
N GLY A 136 -1.57 5.89 17.17
CA GLY A 136 -2.49 5.96 18.31
C GLY A 136 -3.92 5.48 18.02
N ASN A 137 -4.17 4.85 16.87
CA ASN A 137 -5.48 4.28 16.56
C ASN A 137 -5.58 2.87 17.16
N GLU A 138 -6.26 2.75 18.30
CA GLU A 138 -6.48 1.49 19.02
C GLU A 138 -7.24 0.43 18.20
N HIS A 139 -8.03 0.87 17.21
CA HIS A 139 -8.76 -0.02 16.33
C HIS A 139 -7.93 -0.51 15.14
N CYS A 140 -6.73 0.04 14.91
CA CYS A 140 -5.91 -0.28 13.74
C CYS A 140 -5.27 -1.68 13.86
N PRO A 141 -5.55 -2.62 12.92
CA PRO A 141 -4.94 -3.95 12.93
C PRO A 141 -3.40 -3.95 12.81
N LEU A 142 -2.82 -2.86 12.32
CA LEU A 142 -1.38 -2.69 12.17
C LEU A 142 -0.73 -1.99 13.37
N LEU A 143 -1.51 -1.62 14.40
CA LEU A 143 -0.96 -1.09 15.64
C LEU A 143 -0.14 -2.18 16.32
N THR A 144 1.18 -2.01 16.32
CA THR A 144 2.09 -2.77 17.16
C THR A 144 2.03 -2.18 18.57
N LYS A 145 1.42 -2.93 19.51
CA LYS A 145 1.49 -2.63 20.94
C LYS A 145 2.92 -2.74 21.46
#